data_AF-A0A5B8TEA1-F1
#
_entry.id   AF-A0A5B8TEA1-F1
#
_cell.length_a   1.000
_cell.length_b   1.000
_cell.length_c   1.000
_cell.angle_alpha   90.00
_cell.angle_beta   90.00
_cell.angle_gamma   90.00
#
_symmetry.space_group_name_H-M   'P 1'
#
loop_
_entity.id
_entity.type
_entity.pdbx_description
1 polymer ?
#
loop_
_entity_poly.entity_id
_entity_poly.type
_entity_poly.pdbx_seq_one_letter_code
_entity_poly.pdbx_strand_id
1 'polypeptide(L)'
;MTELLALYAATKQAIMQAPLTVEQISEFKRQLATLALPRTNALEQAIVALIEDNLSFPRFQIFYVQNINSDGSLFSFPIHPFHWQAMTPELRQGFVTQAFMYQAQPVDLHTAATLI
;
A
#
# COMPACT_ATOMS: atom_id res chain seq x y z
N MET A 1 8.03 -7.32 -9.46
CA MET A 1 6.69 -6.70 -9.39
C MET A 1 5.60 -7.60 -8.77
N THR A 2 5.22 -8.73 -9.38
CA THR A 2 4.06 -9.55 -8.92
C THR A 2 4.13 -9.98 -7.45
N GLU A 3 5.29 -10.45 -6.98
CA GLU A 3 5.48 -10.87 -5.59
C GLU A 3 5.43 -9.70 -4.60
N LEU A 4 5.91 -8.52 -4.99
CA LEU A 4 5.82 -7.30 -4.17
C LEU A 4 4.37 -6.85 -4.02
N LEU A 5 3.58 -6.90 -5.09
CA LEU A 5 2.16 -6.58 -5.04
C LEU A 5 1.38 -7.57 -4.19
N ALA A 6 1.73 -8.86 -4.26
CA ALA A 6 1.14 -9.89 -3.41
C ALA A 6 1.48 -9.64 -1.93
N LEU A 7 2.72 -9.28 -1.61
CA LEU A 7 3.13 -8.94 -0.25
C LEU A 7 2.42 -7.67 0.26
N TYR A 8 2.32 -6.63 -0.57
CA TYR A 8 1.54 -5.44 -0.24
C TYR A 8 0.08 -5.76 0.03
N ALA A 9 -0.57 -6.54 -0.85
CA ALA A 9 -1.96 -6.96 -0.65
C ALA A 9 -2.13 -7.76 0.64
N ALA A 10 -1.22 -8.68 0.95
CA ALA A 10 -1.25 -9.48 2.16
C ALA A 10 -1.10 -8.62 3.43
N THR A 11 -0.16 -7.67 3.46
CA THR A 11 0.00 -6.75 4.61
C THR A 11 -1.25 -5.91 4.82
N LYS A 12 -1.79 -5.31 3.76
CA LYS A 12 -3.03 -4.52 3.81
C LYS A 12 -4.20 -5.35 4.32
N GLN A 13 -4.42 -6.53 3.74
CA GLN A 13 -5.52 -7.41 4.14
C GLN A 13 -5.42 -7.83 5.61
N ALA A 14 -4.21 -8.13 6.11
CA ALA A 14 -4.02 -8.47 7.50
C ALA A 14 -4.37 -7.30 8.43
N ILE A 15 -3.92 -6.08 8.11
CA ILE A 15 -4.22 -4.85 8.85
C ILE A 15 -5.73 -4.57 8.89
N MET A 16 -6.42 -4.78 7.77
CA MET A 16 -7.87 -4.56 7.67
C MET A 16 -8.70 -5.51 8.55
N GLN A 17 -8.12 -6.63 8.98
CA GLN A 17 -8.80 -7.60 9.86
C GLN A 17 -8.56 -7.29 11.34
N ALA A 18 -7.31 -7.00 11.70
CA ALA A 18 -6.90 -6.76 13.07
C ALA A 18 -5.53 -6.07 13.11
N PRO A 19 -5.14 -5.49 14.27
CA PRO A 19 -3.77 -5.02 14.46
C PRO A 19 -2.77 -6.16 14.26
N LEU A 20 -1.65 -5.90 13.58
CA LEU A 20 -0.65 -6.95 13.36
C LEU A 20 0.07 -7.33 14.65
N THR A 21 0.31 -8.63 14.83
CA THR A 21 1.18 -9.14 15.91
C THR A 21 2.65 -8.93 15.58
N VAL A 22 3.51 -9.04 16.59
CA VAL A 22 4.97 -8.93 16.43
C VAL A 22 5.50 -10.00 15.48
N GLU A 23 4.94 -11.21 15.55
CA GLU A 23 5.30 -12.33 14.68
C GLU A 23 4.92 -12.04 13.23
N GLN A 24 3.71 -11.52 12.99
CA GLN A 24 3.27 -11.14 11.64
C GLN A 24 4.15 -10.04 11.04
N ILE A 25 4.48 -9.00 11.83
CA ILE A 25 5.38 -7.93 11.39
C ILE A 25 6.76 -8.50 11.04
N SER A 26 7.30 -9.38 11.89
CA SER A 26 8.61 -9.99 11.67
C SER A 26 8.62 -10.86 10.40
N GLU A 27 7.53 -11.59 10.16
CA GLU A 27 7.34 -12.40 8.96
C GLU A 27 7.33 -11.52 7.70
N PHE A 28 6.50 -10.48 7.67
CA PHE A 28 6.41 -9.59 6.52
C PHE A 28 7.73 -8.86 6.25
N LYS A 29 8.46 -8.44 7.30
CA LYS A 29 9.81 -7.85 7.15
C LYS A 29 10.79 -8.82 6.53
N ARG A 30 10.76 -10.10 6.94
CA ARG A 30 11.61 -11.14 6.35
C ARG A 30 11.29 -11.36 4.88
N GLN A 31 10.00 -11.46 4.53
CA GLN A 31 9.54 -11.61 3.15
C GLN A 31 9.98 -10.41 2.29
N LEU A 32 9.82 -9.19 2.80
CA LEU A 32 10.27 -7.98 2.11
C LEU A 32 11.78 -7.99 1.87
N ALA A 33 12.59 -8.34 2.89
CA ALA A 33 14.03 -8.41 2.76
C ALA A 33 14.50 -9.43 1.71
N THR A 34 13.80 -10.56 1.56
CA THR A 34 14.07 -11.55 0.51
C THR A 34 13.78 -11.00 -0.89
N LEU A 35 12.77 -10.14 -1.03
CA LEU A 35 12.37 -9.54 -2.31
C LEU A 35 13.19 -8.28 -2.67
N ALA A 36 13.74 -7.57 -1.68
CA ALA A 36 14.35 -6.23 -1.82
C ALA A 36 15.83 -6.23 -2.27
N LEU A 37 16.14 -6.90 -3.40
CA LEU A 37 17.37 -6.65 -4.19
C LEU A 37 17.35 -5.23 -4.81
N PRO A 38 18.49 -4.62 -5.21
CA PRO A 38 18.51 -3.23 -5.65
C PRO A 38 17.50 -2.94 -6.77
N ARG A 39 16.55 -2.04 -6.49
CA ARG A 39 15.47 -1.66 -7.41
C ARG A 39 15.72 -0.26 -7.96
N THR A 40 15.69 -0.13 -9.28
CA THR A 40 15.77 1.16 -10.00
C THR A 40 14.42 1.62 -10.53
N ASN A 41 13.38 0.78 -10.46
CA ASN A 41 12.04 1.09 -10.94
C ASN A 41 11.23 1.84 -9.88
N ALA A 42 10.70 3.02 -10.24
CA ALA A 42 9.95 3.89 -9.33
C ALA A 42 8.69 3.24 -8.74
N LEU A 43 7.95 2.44 -9.54
CA LEU A 43 6.78 1.71 -9.04
C LEU A 43 7.18 0.65 -8.01
N GLU A 44 8.27 -0.08 -8.25
CA GLU A 44 8.73 -1.09 -7.28
C GLU A 44 9.17 -0.43 -5.98
N GLN A 45 9.87 0.70 -6.06
CA GLN A 45 10.25 1.49 -4.88
C GLN A 45 9.02 2.00 -4.12
N ALA A 46 8.01 2.49 -4.83
CA ALA A 46 6.76 2.97 -4.23
C ALA A 46 6.00 1.86 -3.48
N ILE A 47 5.93 0.65 -4.06
CA ILE A 47 5.30 -0.51 -3.42
C ILE A 47 6.09 -0.96 -2.19
N VAL A 48 7.42 -0.95 -2.23
CA VAL A 48 8.27 -1.26 -1.07
C VAL A 48 7.98 -0.27 0.07
N ALA A 49 7.98 1.03 -0.23
CA ALA A 49 7.67 2.07 0.75
C ALA A 49 6.29 1.84 1.40
N LEU A 50 5.28 1.47 0.63
CA LEU A 50 3.96 1.15 1.18
C LEU A 50 3.95 -0.06 2.11
N ILE A 51 4.72 -1.11 1.80
CA ILE A 51 4.86 -2.26 2.69
C ILE A 51 5.54 -1.82 4.00
N GLU A 52 6.59 -1.00 3.93
CA GLU A 52 7.27 -0.47 5.11
C GLU A 52 6.35 0.41 5.96
N ASP A 53 5.56 1.29 5.33
CA ASP A 53 4.60 2.15 6.01
C ASP A 53 3.51 1.33 6.70
N ASN A 54 2.95 0.32 6.03
CA ASN A 54 2.00 -0.63 6.63
C ASN A 54 2.55 -1.33 7.88
N LEU A 55 3.86 -1.57 7.93
CA LEU A 55 4.53 -2.25 9.04
C LEU A 55 5.02 -1.28 10.14
N SER A 56 4.93 0.03 9.93
CA SER A 56 5.41 1.05 10.86
C SER A 56 4.40 1.38 11.97
N PHE A 57 3.10 1.41 11.65
CA PHE A 57 2.01 1.72 12.61
C PHE A 57 0.93 0.61 12.72
N PRO A 58 1.32 -0.65 12.99
CA PRO A 58 0.42 -1.82 12.90
C PRO A 58 -0.72 -1.83 13.92
N ARG A 59 -0.62 -1.01 14.98
CA ARG A 59 -1.58 -1.02 16.11
C ARG A 59 -2.90 -0.31 15.81
N PHE A 60 -2.94 0.55 14.80
CA PHE A 60 -4.09 1.43 14.54
C PHE A 60 -5.00 0.94 13.41
N GLN A 61 -4.73 -0.24 12.84
CA GLN A 61 -5.45 -0.76 11.66
C GLN A 61 -5.46 0.25 10.49
N ILE A 62 -4.36 1.00 10.34
CA ILE A 62 -4.15 1.95 9.26
C ILE A 62 -3.37 1.23 8.17
N PHE A 63 -3.88 1.27 6.94
CA PHE A 63 -3.13 0.84 5.77
C PHE A 63 -2.84 2.04 4.86
N TYR A 64 -1.80 1.94 4.06
CA TYR A 64 -1.33 3.01 3.20
C TYR A 64 -1.57 2.71 1.73
N VAL A 65 -1.85 3.77 0.97
CA VAL A 65 -1.85 3.81 -0.50
C VAL A 65 -0.97 4.97 -0.95
N GLN A 66 -0.42 4.93 -2.16
CA GLN A 66 0.40 6.03 -2.68
C GLN A 66 -0.48 7.07 -3.37
N ASN A 67 -0.43 8.31 -2.89
CA ASN A 67 -0.96 9.45 -3.62
C ASN A 67 0.03 9.91 -4.68
N ILE A 68 -0.39 9.90 -5.94
CA ILE A 68 0.36 10.46 -7.05
C ILE A 68 -0.09 11.91 -7.24
N ASN A 69 0.83 12.85 -7.13
CA ASN A 69 0.57 14.27 -7.39
C ASN A 69 0.64 14.56 -8.90
N SER A 70 0.14 15.74 -9.31
CA SER A 70 0.16 16.16 -10.72
C SER A 70 1.56 16.34 -11.31
N ASP A 71 2.60 16.44 -10.48
CA ASP A 71 4.01 16.52 -10.88
C ASP A 71 4.73 15.15 -10.86
N GLY A 72 4.00 14.06 -10.62
CA GLY A 72 4.54 12.70 -10.51
C GLY A 72 5.17 12.38 -9.15
N SER A 73 5.21 13.33 -8.21
CA SER A 73 5.70 13.06 -6.86
C SER A 73 4.74 12.14 -6.09
N LEU A 74 5.30 11.34 -5.17
CA LEU A 74 4.59 10.32 -4.41
C LEU A 74 4.55 10.67 -2.92
N PHE A 75 3.38 10.49 -2.31
CA PHE A 75 3.20 10.55 -0.86
C PHE A 75 2.34 9.41 -0.34
N SER A 76 2.86 8.69 0.66
CA SER A 76 2.10 7.67 1.35
C SER A 76 0.92 8.29 2.09
N PHE A 77 -0.28 7.84 1.75
CA PHE A 77 -1.53 8.33 2.30
C PHE A 77 -2.14 7.27 3.23
N PRO A 78 -2.30 7.58 4.54
CA PRO A 78 -2.90 6.66 5.49
C PRO A 78 -4.43 6.61 5.33
N ILE A 79 -4.97 5.40 5.16
CA ILE A 79 -6.41 5.14 5.25
C ILE A 79 -6.71 4.63 6.65
N HIS A 80 -7.19 5.55 7.49
CA HIS A 80 -7.65 5.25 8.84
C HIS A 80 -9.02 4.54 8.81
N PRO A 81 -9.34 3.63 9.76
CA PRO A 81 -10.64 2.96 9.83
C PRO A 81 -11.85 3.92 9.78
N PHE A 82 -11.74 5.09 10.39
CA PHE A 82 -12.77 6.13 10.33
C PHE A 82 -13.03 6.62 8.90
N HIS A 83 -11.98 6.95 8.14
CA HIS A 83 -12.12 7.36 6.73
C HIS A 83 -12.62 6.20 5.88
N TRP A 84 -12.13 4.99 6.12
CA TRP A 84 -12.58 3.78 5.42
C TRP A 84 -14.09 3.57 5.53
N GLN A 85 -14.66 3.73 6.73
CA GLN A 85 -16.10 3.57 6.96
C GLN A 85 -16.94 4.67 6.29
N ALA A 86 -16.38 5.86 6.08
CA ALA A 86 -17.04 6.97 5.41
C ALA A 86 -17.02 6.88 3.88
N MET A 87 -16.17 6.02 3.30
CA MET A 87 -16.05 5.83 1.84
C MET A 87 -17.25 5.06 1.28
N THR A 88 -17.62 5.37 0.03
CA THR A 88 -18.62 4.58 -0.69
C THR A 88 -18.12 3.15 -0.93
N PRO A 89 -19.02 2.17 -1.11
CA PRO A 89 -18.63 0.80 -1.44
C PRO A 89 -17.71 0.71 -2.68
N GLU A 90 -17.96 1.53 -3.70
CA GLU A 90 -17.19 1.55 -4.95
C GLU A 90 -15.75 2.02 -4.69
N LEU A 91 -15.60 3.10 -3.91
CA LEU A 91 -14.29 3.64 -3.57
C LEU A 91 -13.48 2.67 -2.70
N ARG A 92 -14.16 2.03 -1.72
CA ARG A 92 -13.55 0.95 -0.92
C ARG A 92 -13.08 -0.18 -1.82
N GLN A 93 -13.92 -0.65 -2.74
CA GLN A 93 -13.56 -1.75 -3.63
C GLN A 93 -12.34 -1.41 -4.48
N GLY A 94 -12.25 -0.18 -4.98
CA GLY A 94 -11.07 0.29 -5.69
C GLY A 94 -9.82 0.22 -4.81
N PHE A 95 -9.87 0.72 -3.58
CA PHE A 95 -8.75 0.67 -2.63
C PHE A 95 -8.42 -0.72 -2.09
N VAL A 96 -9.35 -1.69 -2.14
CA VAL A 96 -9.01 -3.10 -1.87
C VAL A 96 -8.02 -3.60 -2.92
N THR A 97 -8.24 -3.28 -4.19
CA THR A 97 -7.44 -3.82 -5.30
C THR A 97 -6.22 -2.98 -5.64
N GLN A 98 -6.30 -1.66 -5.46
CA GLN A 98 -5.25 -0.75 -5.92
C GLN A 98 -4.32 -0.31 -4.79
N ALA A 99 -3.07 -0.03 -5.18
CA ALA A 99 -2.03 0.50 -4.30
C ALA A 99 -1.85 2.03 -4.45
N PHE A 100 -2.39 2.60 -5.53
CA PHE A 100 -2.17 3.99 -5.92
C PHE A 100 -3.49 4.75 -6.02
N MET A 101 -3.41 6.05 -5.83
CA MET A 101 -4.49 6.98 -6.12
C MET A 101 -4.00 8.22 -6.83
N TYR A 102 -4.89 8.79 -7.64
CA TYR A 102 -4.71 10.06 -8.31
C TYR A 102 -6.02 10.83 -8.21
N GLN A 103 -5.97 12.11 -7.81
CA GLN A 103 -7.17 12.93 -7.61
C GLN A 103 -8.21 12.28 -6.68
N ALA A 104 -7.73 11.66 -5.58
CA ALA A 104 -8.54 10.91 -4.62
C ALA A 104 -9.29 9.69 -5.19
N GLN A 105 -8.95 9.24 -6.41
CA GLN A 105 -9.50 8.03 -7.02
C GLN A 105 -8.43 6.93 -7.09
N PRO A 106 -8.77 5.67 -6.76
CA PRO A 106 -7.87 4.55 -6.93
C PRO A 106 -7.55 4.34 -8.40
N VAL A 107 -6.28 4.12 -8.72
CA VAL A 107 -5.81 3.89 -10.10
C VAL A 107 -5.07 2.57 -10.21
N ASP A 108 -5.18 1.93 -11.38
CA ASP A 108 -4.47 0.69 -11.65
C ASP A 108 -2.97 0.92 -11.89
N LEU A 109 -2.22 -0.17 -11.92
CA LEU A 109 -0.76 -0.12 -12.13
C LEU A 109 -0.37 0.45 -13.49
N HIS A 110 -1.21 0.24 -14.51
CA HIS A 110 -0.94 0.80 -15.83
C HIS A 110 -1.01 2.32 -15.78
N THR A 111 -2.09 2.85 -15.21
CA THR A 111 -2.30 4.28 -15.01
C THR A 111 -1.20 4.87 -14.12
N ALA A 112 -0.88 4.22 -13.00
CA ALA A 112 0.21 4.65 -12.12
C ALA A 112 1.55 4.73 -12.86
N ALA A 113 1.85 3.76 -13.74
CA ALA A 113 3.07 3.75 -14.56
C ALA A 113 3.14 4.91 -15.57
N THR A 114 2.00 5.48 -15.96
CA THR A 114 1.97 6.65 -16.85
C THR A 114 2.08 7.99 -16.13
N LEU A 115 1.84 7.99 -14.80
CA LEU A 115 1.79 9.19 -13.98
C LEU A 115 3.08 9.44 -13.18
N ILE A 116 4.00 8.47 -13.15
CA ILE A 116 5.26 8.47 -12.38
C ILE A 116 6.43 8.33 -13.36
#